data_AF-A0A1B1N6D4-F1
#
_entry.id   AF-A0A1B1N6D4-F1
#
_cell.length_a   1.000
_cell.length_b   1.000
_cell.length_c   1.000
_cell.angle_alpha   90.00
_cell.angle_beta   90.00
_cell.angle_gamma   90.00
#
_symmetry.space_group_name_H-M   'P 1'
#
loop_
_entity.id
_entity.type
_entity.pdbx_description
1 polymer ?
#
loop_
_entity_poly.entity_id
_entity_poly.type
_entity_poly.pdbx_seq_one_letter_code
_entity_poly.pdbx_strand_id
1 'polypeptide(L)'
;MKQTAFVTGANKGIGFEIAQQLGEAGWKVLLGARDAERGNAAAAKLTSKGMDVEFVQIDMNDLTSIEQAARTIKEKYSDLKLLINNAGMPGAFSSSFTDTREEDLRNAFEVNFFGTFRLNQRLFPLIKQNEGTVLNVSTDMASLDHMQNAESTLNAFDYNSSKTANNAMTLAMAYEVRGSKAQVFAVTPGFTSTDLNGNAPGGKSKEAGAAIIVGYATDGKRHNGEFLDANGVYAW
;
A
#
# COMPACT_ATOMS: atom_id res chain seq x y z
N MET A 1 7.73 -1.47 24.21
CA MET A 1 6.34 -1.14 23.81
C MET A 1 6.10 -1.73 22.43
N LYS A 2 4.88 -2.21 22.19
CA LYS A 2 4.44 -2.74 20.89
C LYS A 2 4.40 -1.59 19.88
N GLN A 3 4.92 -1.78 18.67
CA GLN A 3 4.87 -0.75 17.62
C GLN A 3 3.54 -0.84 16.87
N THR A 4 3.01 0.31 16.43
CA THR A 4 1.75 0.40 15.72
C THR A 4 1.96 0.55 14.21
N ALA A 5 1.27 -0.27 13.42
CA ALA A 5 1.22 -0.22 11.97
C ALA A 5 -0.20 0.10 11.48
N PHE A 6 -0.33 0.88 10.41
CA PHE A 6 -1.60 1.11 9.71
C PHE A 6 -1.52 0.57 8.29
N VAL A 7 -2.48 -0.29 7.91
CA VAL A 7 -2.54 -0.92 6.58
C VAL A 7 -3.85 -0.54 5.92
N THR A 8 -3.81 0.16 4.78
CA THR A 8 -5.02 0.51 4.04
C THR A 8 -5.50 -0.64 3.14
N GLY A 9 -6.82 -0.77 2.93
CA GLY A 9 -7.38 -1.82 2.07
C GLY A 9 -7.16 -3.24 2.62
N ALA A 10 -7.19 -3.39 3.95
CA ALA A 10 -6.77 -4.59 4.65
C ALA A 10 -7.91 -5.55 5.04
N ASN A 11 -9.13 -5.34 4.54
CA ASN A 11 -10.24 -6.26 4.78
C ASN A 11 -10.20 -7.53 3.93
N LYS A 12 -9.35 -7.60 2.90
CA LYS A 12 -9.17 -8.77 2.02
C LYS A 12 -7.85 -8.71 1.26
N GLY A 13 -7.57 -9.76 0.47
CA GLY A 13 -6.46 -9.76 -0.47
C GLY A 13 -5.10 -9.68 0.23
N ILE A 14 -4.13 -9.06 -0.45
CA ILE A 14 -2.78 -8.85 0.09
C ILE A 14 -2.82 -8.03 1.38
N GLY A 15 -3.67 -7.00 1.48
CA GLY A 15 -3.77 -6.17 2.68
C GLY A 15 -4.18 -6.94 3.94
N PHE A 16 -5.08 -7.91 3.81
CA PHE A 16 -5.47 -8.78 4.92
C PHE A 16 -4.29 -9.65 5.39
N GLU A 17 -3.56 -10.24 4.43
CA GLU A 17 -2.39 -11.06 4.75
C GLU A 17 -1.23 -10.24 5.33
N ILE A 18 -1.03 -8.99 4.88
CA ILE A 18 -0.10 -8.05 5.51
C ILE A 18 -0.50 -7.79 6.96
N ALA A 19 -1.78 -7.50 7.22
CA ALA A 19 -2.27 -7.26 8.57
C ALA A 19 -2.10 -8.50 9.47
N GLN A 20 -2.35 -9.69 8.93
CA GLN A 20 -2.14 -10.95 9.63
C GLN A 20 -0.66 -11.16 9.99
N GLN A 21 0.24 -11.08 9.01
CA GLN A 21 1.66 -11.34 9.21
C GLN A 21 2.33 -10.30 10.13
N LEU A 22 1.92 -9.03 10.06
CA LEU A 22 2.34 -8.01 11.04
C LEU A 22 1.85 -8.34 12.45
N GLY A 23 0.59 -8.78 12.58
CA GLY A 23 0.03 -9.23 13.86
C GLY A 23 0.78 -10.42 14.46
N GLU A 24 1.15 -11.40 13.62
CA GLU A 24 1.99 -12.56 13.99
C GLU A 24 3.40 -12.13 14.40
N ALA A 25 3.96 -11.10 13.75
CA ALA A 25 5.23 -10.48 14.13
C ALA A 25 5.14 -9.58 15.38
N GLY A 26 3.98 -9.53 16.04
CA GLY A 26 3.80 -8.83 17.31
C GLY A 26 3.49 -7.35 17.19
N TRP A 27 3.11 -6.84 16.01
CA TRP A 27 2.68 -5.45 15.81
C TRP A 27 1.24 -5.23 16.27
N LYS A 28 0.92 -4.01 16.69
CA LYS A 28 -0.46 -3.54 16.79
C LYS A 28 -0.86 -3.10 15.39
N VAL A 29 -1.93 -3.65 14.84
CA VAL A 29 -2.33 -3.36 13.46
C VAL A 29 -3.64 -2.61 13.44
N LEU A 30 -3.61 -1.41 12.88
CA LEU A 30 -4.78 -0.67 12.47
C LEU A 30 -5.16 -1.16 11.06
N LEU A 31 -6.29 -1.87 10.97
CA LEU A 31 -6.81 -2.44 9.73
C LEU A 31 -7.73 -1.41 9.06
N GLY A 32 -7.24 -0.80 7.99
CA GLY A 32 -7.96 0.19 7.21
C GLY A 32 -8.88 -0.43 6.17
N ALA A 33 -10.17 -0.10 6.17
CA ALA A 33 -11.09 -0.49 5.09
C ALA A 33 -12.26 0.51 4.93
N ARG A 34 -12.79 0.63 3.71
CA ARG A 34 -13.92 1.54 3.42
C ARG A 34 -15.24 1.05 4.00
N ASP A 35 -15.45 -0.26 3.96
CA ASP A 35 -16.67 -0.93 4.35
C ASP A 35 -16.57 -1.37 5.81
N ALA A 36 -17.44 -0.83 6.66
CA ALA A 36 -17.39 -1.06 8.09
C ALA A 36 -17.69 -2.52 8.46
N GLU A 37 -18.60 -3.18 7.77
CA GLU A 37 -18.98 -4.57 8.06
C GLU A 37 -17.81 -5.51 7.75
N ARG A 38 -17.26 -5.42 6.54
CA ARG A 38 -16.11 -6.21 6.09
C ARG A 38 -14.85 -5.90 6.90
N GLY A 39 -14.65 -4.63 7.26
CA GLY A 39 -13.54 -4.19 8.09
C GLY A 39 -13.59 -4.79 9.49
N ASN A 40 -14.74 -4.70 10.17
CA ASN A 40 -14.94 -5.30 11.49
C ASN A 40 -14.83 -6.82 11.46
N ALA A 41 -15.40 -7.49 10.45
CA ALA A 41 -15.29 -8.93 10.29
C ALA A 41 -13.84 -9.39 10.09
N ALA A 42 -13.06 -8.66 9.27
CA ALA A 42 -11.64 -8.94 9.07
C ALA A 42 -10.82 -8.75 10.35
N ALA A 43 -11.05 -7.65 11.09
CA ALA A 43 -10.40 -7.41 12.37
C ALA A 43 -10.75 -8.51 13.39
N ALA A 44 -12.03 -8.87 13.52
CA ALA A 44 -12.50 -9.94 14.40
C ALA A 44 -11.86 -11.31 14.08
N LYS A 45 -11.65 -11.60 12.79
CA LYS A 45 -10.97 -12.82 12.35
C LYS A 45 -9.52 -12.86 12.82
N LEU A 46 -8.82 -11.72 12.85
CA LEU A 46 -7.42 -11.66 13.32
C LEU A 46 -7.33 -11.62 14.85
N THR A 47 -8.22 -10.89 15.52
CA THR A 47 -8.27 -10.88 16.99
C THR A 47 -8.63 -12.22 17.59
N SER A 48 -9.49 -13.02 16.93
CA SER A 48 -9.79 -14.40 17.37
C SER A 48 -8.57 -15.34 17.30
N LYS A 49 -7.54 -14.98 16.53
CA LYS A 49 -6.23 -15.66 16.50
C LYS A 49 -5.23 -15.11 17.53
N GLY A 50 -5.66 -14.22 18.42
CA GLY A 50 -4.81 -13.62 19.47
C GLY A 50 -3.99 -12.39 19.02
N MET A 51 -4.27 -11.84 17.83
CA MET A 51 -3.58 -10.64 17.32
C MET A 51 -4.22 -9.35 17.87
N ASP A 52 -3.41 -8.29 18.01
CA ASP A 52 -3.89 -6.96 18.42
C ASP A 52 -4.22 -6.15 17.17
N VAL A 53 -5.46 -6.26 16.71
CA VAL A 53 -5.94 -5.63 15.48
C VAL A 53 -7.17 -4.78 15.79
N GLU A 54 -7.14 -3.53 15.36
CA GLU A 54 -8.27 -2.60 15.48
C GLU A 54 -8.69 -2.11 14.10
N PHE A 55 -10.00 -2.05 13.86
CA PHE A 55 -10.54 -1.54 12.60
C PHE A 55 -10.53 0.00 12.58
N VAL A 56 -10.08 0.57 11.46
CA VAL A 56 -10.21 2.00 11.15
C VAL A 56 -10.93 2.15 9.82
N GLN A 57 -12.08 2.81 9.84
CA GLN A 57 -12.81 3.09 8.59
C GLN A 57 -12.06 4.14 7.77
N ILE A 58 -11.78 3.82 6.51
CA ILE A 58 -11.14 4.74 5.55
C ILE A 58 -11.55 4.37 4.12
N ASP A 59 -12.15 5.32 3.41
CA ASP A 59 -12.32 5.27 1.96
C ASP A 59 -11.31 6.21 1.29
N MET A 60 -10.44 5.64 0.46
CA MET A 60 -9.39 6.38 -0.24
C MET A 60 -9.96 7.32 -1.33
N ASN A 61 -11.23 7.17 -1.70
CA ASN A 61 -11.95 8.04 -2.63
C ASN A 61 -12.69 9.20 -1.91
N ASP A 62 -12.71 9.23 -0.58
CA ASP A 62 -13.42 10.26 0.19
C ASP A 62 -12.46 11.03 1.10
N LEU A 63 -12.29 12.31 0.79
CA LEU A 63 -11.45 13.22 1.56
C LEU A 63 -11.88 13.30 3.04
N THR A 64 -13.18 13.33 3.32
CA THR A 64 -13.72 13.43 4.68
C THR A 64 -13.38 12.17 5.46
N SER A 65 -13.51 11.00 4.82
CA SER A 65 -13.14 9.71 5.39
C SER A 65 -11.64 9.67 5.73
N ILE A 66 -10.78 10.10 4.82
CA ILE A 66 -9.33 10.19 5.03
C ILE A 66 -8.98 11.13 6.19
N GLU A 67 -9.64 12.29 6.28
CA GLU A 67 -9.44 13.25 7.36
C GLU A 67 -9.83 12.69 8.72
N GLN A 68 -10.98 12.03 8.80
CA GLN A 68 -11.46 11.42 10.02
C GLN A 68 -10.56 10.27 10.48
N ALA A 69 -10.13 9.42 9.55
CA ALA A 69 -9.19 8.33 9.83
C ALA A 69 -7.85 8.88 10.35
N ALA A 70 -7.25 9.84 9.64
CA ALA A 70 -5.98 10.42 10.04
C ALA A 70 -6.06 11.17 11.38
N ARG A 71 -7.15 11.87 11.66
CA ARG A 71 -7.41 12.50 12.95
C ARG A 71 -7.47 11.47 14.07
N THR A 72 -8.29 10.43 13.90
CA THR A 72 -8.43 9.34 14.86
C THR A 72 -7.08 8.69 15.17
N ILE A 73 -6.27 8.46 14.12
CA ILE A 73 -4.96 7.84 14.28
C ILE A 73 -4.01 8.73 15.08
N LYS A 74 -3.92 10.02 14.74
CA LYS A 74 -3.07 10.97 15.47
C LYS A 74 -3.45 11.13 16.94
N GLU A 75 -4.75 11.09 17.24
CA GLU A 75 -5.27 11.26 18.60
C GLU A 75 -5.06 10.01 19.47
N LYS A 76 -5.21 8.81 18.90
CA LYS A 76 -5.23 7.54 19.66
C LYS A 76 -3.96 6.69 19.55
N TYR A 77 -3.22 6.81 18.46
CA TYR A 77 -2.04 6.00 18.16
C TYR A 77 -0.88 6.89 17.74
N SER A 78 -0.47 7.78 18.65
CA SER A 78 0.64 8.71 18.45
C SER A 78 1.99 8.01 18.27
N ASP A 79 2.06 6.70 18.53
CA ASP A 79 3.20 5.81 18.33
C ASP A 79 3.24 5.15 16.94
N LEU A 80 2.35 5.56 16.00
CA LEU A 80 2.33 5.01 14.65
C LEU A 80 3.73 5.06 14.02
N LYS A 81 4.27 3.86 13.72
CA LYS A 81 5.64 3.65 13.28
C LYS A 81 5.72 3.15 11.84
N LEU A 82 4.66 2.52 11.33
CA LEU A 82 4.59 1.95 9.99
C LEU A 82 3.26 2.30 9.32
N LEU A 83 3.32 2.91 8.14
CA LEU A 83 2.19 3.12 7.25
C LEU A 83 2.39 2.29 5.98
N ILE A 84 1.48 1.35 5.71
CA ILE A 84 1.45 0.58 4.47
C ILE A 84 0.26 1.04 3.63
N ASN A 85 0.56 1.78 2.56
CA ASN A 85 -0.42 2.18 1.56
C ASN A 85 -0.64 1.01 0.58
N ASN A 86 -1.51 0.08 0.98
CA ASN A 86 -1.87 -1.11 0.18
C ASN A 86 -3.16 -0.93 -0.63
N ALA A 87 -4.10 -0.10 -0.17
CA ALA A 87 -5.35 0.14 -0.90
C ALA A 87 -5.07 0.53 -2.35
N GLY A 88 -5.79 -0.10 -3.27
CA GLY A 88 -5.67 0.16 -4.69
C GLY A 88 -6.94 -0.22 -5.43
N MET A 89 -7.17 0.49 -6.53
CA MET A 89 -8.23 0.19 -7.48
C MET A 89 -7.58 -0.41 -8.73
N PRO A 90 -8.14 -1.51 -9.29
CA PRO A 90 -7.74 -1.94 -10.62
C PRO A 90 -8.06 -0.84 -11.65
N GLY A 91 -7.27 -0.78 -12.71
CA GLY A 91 -7.71 -0.09 -13.92
C GLY A 91 -8.84 -0.88 -14.61
N ALA A 92 -9.41 -0.33 -15.67
CA ALA A 92 -10.28 -1.04 -16.59
C ALA A 92 -9.54 -2.12 -17.40
N PHE A 93 -8.21 -2.15 -17.34
CA PHE A 93 -7.36 -3.09 -18.10
C PHE A 93 -7.70 -3.06 -19.60
N SER A 94 -7.84 -1.85 -20.14
CA SER A 94 -8.11 -1.64 -21.56
C SER A 94 -7.07 -2.35 -22.43
N SER A 95 -7.51 -2.88 -23.57
CA SER A 95 -6.65 -3.63 -24.51
C SER A 95 -5.64 -2.74 -25.24
N SER A 96 -5.78 -1.41 -25.20
CA SER A 96 -4.86 -0.49 -25.84
C SER A 96 -4.89 0.92 -25.21
N PHE A 97 -3.85 1.72 -25.48
CA PHE A 97 -3.84 3.14 -25.13
C PHE A 97 -5.02 3.89 -25.77
N THR A 98 -5.32 3.59 -27.03
CA THR A 98 -6.41 4.24 -27.79
C THR A 98 -7.79 3.96 -27.21
N ASP A 99 -7.97 2.78 -26.60
CA ASP A 99 -9.24 2.36 -26.01
C ASP A 99 -9.34 2.73 -24.52
N THR A 100 -8.34 3.41 -23.95
CA THR A 100 -8.40 3.81 -22.54
C THR A 100 -9.34 4.99 -22.38
N ARG A 101 -10.41 4.83 -21.58
CA ARG A 101 -11.38 5.90 -21.32
C ARG A 101 -10.86 6.82 -20.22
N GLU A 102 -11.08 8.12 -20.38
CA GLU A 102 -10.66 9.12 -19.38
C GLU A 102 -11.25 8.85 -17.99
N GLU A 103 -12.49 8.38 -17.92
CA GLU A 103 -13.14 8.04 -16.65
C GLU A 103 -12.43 6.90 -15.90
N ASP A 104 -11.90 5.89 -16.61
CA ASP A 104 -11.17 4.78 -16.00
C ASP A 104 -9.81 5.27 -15.46
N LEU A 105 -9.16 6.15 -16.21
CA LEU A 105 -7.94 6.85 -15.77
C LEU A 105 -8.20 7.67 -14.51
N ARG A 106 -9.27 8.48 -14.49
CA ARG A 106 -9.65 9.29 -13.31
C ARG A 106 -9.92 8.40 -12.10
N ASN A 107 -10.68 7.33 -12.27
CA ASN A 107 -11.00 6.38 -11.18
C ASN A 107 -9.74 5.73 -10.61
N ALA A 108 -8.81 5.27 -11.47
CA ALA A 108 -7.54 4.70 -11.03
C ALA A 108 -6.71 5.72 -10.26
N PHE A 109 -6.56 6.95 -10.78
CA PHE A 109 -5.80 8.02 -10.12
C PHE A 109 -6.41 8.45 -8.79
N GLU A 110 -7.73 8.48 -8.68
CA GLU A 110 -8.41 8.97 -7.50
C GLU A 110 -8.06 8.14 -6.26
N VAL A 111 -8.01 6.81 -6.39
CA VAL A 111 -7.62 5.93 -5.28
C VAL A 111 -6.12 5.69 -5.23
N ASN A 112 -5.49 5.30 -6.34
CA ASN A 112 -4.10 4.84 -6.32
C ASN A 112 -3.11 5.99 -6.03
N PHE A 113 -3.45 7.22 -6.45
CA PHE A 113 -2.61 8.40 -6.26
C PHE A 113 -3.23 9.42 -5.31
N PHE A 114 -4.37 10.03 -5.64
CA PHE A 114 -4.88 11.16 -4.85
C PHE A 114 -5.27 10.77 -3.42
N GLY A 115 -5.95 9.63 -3.24
CA GLY A 115 -6.23 9.06 -1.93
C GLY A 115 -4.95 8.84 -1.12
N THR A 116 -3.98 8.14 -1.70
CA THR A 116 -2.67 7.86 -1.08
C THR A 116 -1.95 9.15 -0.71
N PHE A 117 -1.91 10.13 -1.62
CA PHE A 117 -1.33 11.45 -1.39
C PHE A 117 -2.00 12.16 -0.20
N ARG A 118 -3.33 12.23 -0.18
CA ARG A 118 -4.08 12.90 0.88
C ARG A 118 -3.81 12.27 2.24
N LEU A 119 -3.78 10.94 2.31
CA LEU A 119 -3.47 10.21 3.54
C LEU A 119 -2.02 10.45 3.99
N ASN A 120 -1.05 10.31 3.08
CA ASN A 120 0.36 10.57 3.36
C ASN A 120 0.55 12.00 3.87
N GLN A 121 -0.05 13.01 3.24
CA GLN A 121 0.04 14.40 3.69
C GLN A 121 -0.40 14.59 5.16
N ARG A 122 -1.37 13.79 5.63
CA ARG A 122 -1.96 13.90 6.98
C ARG A 122 -1.22 13.09 8.04
N LEU A 123 -0.61 11.96 7.67
CA LEU A 123 0.09 11.05 8.59
C LEU A 123 1.62 11.15 8.54
N PHE A 124 2.19 11.66 7.45
CA PHE A 124 3.64 11.73 7.27
C PHE A 124 4.35 12.56 8.35
N PRO A 125 3.82 13.70 8.85
CA PRO A 125 4.43 14.41 9.98
C PRO A 125 4.59 13.53 11.22
N LEU A 126 3.59 12.69 11.53
CA LEU A 126 3.64 11.75 12.65
C LEU A 126 4.67 10.66 12.42
N ILE A 127 4.69 10.07 11.21
CA ILE A 127 5.69 9.06 10.83
C ILE A 127 7.10 9.62 10.94
N LYS A 128 7.33 10.85 10.46
CA LYS A 128 8.63 11.54 10.55
C LYS A 128 9.05 11.74 12.01
N GLN A 129 8.15 12.26 12.85
CA GLN A 129 8.40 12.45 14.28
C GLN A 129 8.80 11.14 14.96
N ASN A 130 8.18 10.04 14.56
CA ASN A 130 8.44 8.72 15.13
C ASN A 130 9.63 8.00 14.50
N GLU A 131 10.40 8.63 13.61
CA GLU A 131 11.45 7.96 12.81
C GLU A 131 10.94 6.68 12.12
N GLY A 132 9.70 6.72 11.61
CA GLY A 132 8.98 5.55 11.09
C GLY A 132 9.12 5.33 9.58
N THR A 133 8.32 4.39 9.07
CA THR A 133 8.35 3.94 7.69
C THR A 133 7.02 4.22 6.99
N VAL A 134 7.08 4.76 5.78
CA VAL A 134 5.99 4.70 4.80
C VAL A 134 6.38 3.70 3.72
N LEU A 135 5.56 2.67 3.51
CA LEU A 135 5.72 1.69 2.45
C LEU A 135 4.53 1.82 1.49
N ASN A 136 4.81 2.16 0.24
CA ASN A 136 3.81 2.22 -0.81
C ASN A 136 3.79 0.91 -1.59
N VAL A 137 2.65 0.19 -1.57
CA VAL A 137 2.51 -1.02 -2.40
C VAL A 137 2.29 -0.59 -3.85
N SER A 138 3.27 -0.90 -4.69
CA SER A 138 3.30 -0.59 -6.11
C SER A 138 3.23 -1.86 -6.95
N THR A 139 3.54 -1.75 -8.24
CA THR A 139 3.57 -2.86 -9.20
C THR A 139 4.81 -2.71 -10.08
N ASP A 140 5.43 -3.82 -10.44
CA ASP A 140 6.41 -3.95 -11.52
C ASP A 140 5.97 -3.23 -12.81
N MET A 141 4.67 -3.27 -13.14
CA MET A 141 4.09 -2.54 -14.27
C MET A 141 4.12 -1.00 -14.13
N ALA A 142 4.55 -0.45 -12.99
CA ALA A 142 4.70 0.98 -12.77
C ALA A 142 6.14 1.46 -13.03
N SER A 143 7.06 0.53 -13.29
CA SER A 143 8.44 0.85 -13.63
C SER A 143 8.53 1.33 -15.08
N LEU A 144 9.05 2.54 -15.27
CA LEU A 144 9.30 3.06 -16.62
C LEU A 144 10.42 2.28 -17.32
N ASP A 145 11.43 1.82 -16.58
CA ASP A 145 12.48 0.94 -17.11
C ASP A 145 11.89 -0.39 -17.60
N HIS A 146 11.02 -1.02 -16.80
CA HIS A 146 10.34 -2.24 -17.19
C HIS A 146 9.43 -2.02 -18.40
N MET A 147 8.64 -0.94 -18.44
CA MET A 147 7.81 -0.59 -19.59
C MET A 147 8.64 -0.42 -20.88
N GLN A 148 9.85 0.12 -20.77
CA GLN A 148 10.73 0.35 -21.90
C GLN A 148 11.42 -0.92 -22.39
N ASN A 149 11.82 -1.81 -21.47
CA ASN A 149 12.77 -2.90 -21.76
C ASN A 149 12.16 -4.30 -21.75
N ALA A 150 10.94 -4.50 -21.23
CA ALA A 150 10.32 -5.83 -21.17
C ALA A 150 9.92 -6.34 -22.57
N GLU A 151 10.16 -7.63 -22.84
CA GLU A 151 9.73 -8.28 -24.09
C GLU A 151 8.21 -8.29 -24.26
N SER A 152 7.47 -8.36 -23.14
CA SER A 152 6.02 -8.21 -23.10
C SER A 152 5.59 -7.65 -21.76
N THR A 153 4.72 -6.64 -21.77
CA THR A 153 4.09 -6.08 -20.58
C THR A 153 2.58 -5.95 -20.81
N LEU A 154 1.79 -6.16 -19.76
CA LEU A 154 0.37 -5.83 -19.81
C LEU A 154 0.24 -4.30 -19.83
N ASN A 155 -0.21 -3.76 -20.97
CA ASN A 155 -0.39 -2.33 -21.13
C ASN A 155 -1.71 -1.85 -20.50
N ALA A 156 -1.78 -1.87 -19.17
CA ALA A 156 -2.88 -1.33 -18.39
C ALA A 156 -2.62 0.16 -18.08
N PHE A 157 -2.64 1.02 -19.10
CA PHE A 157 -2.16 2.41 -19.01
C PHE A 157 -2.74 3.19 -17.82
N ASP A 158 -4.03 3.05 -17.56
CA ASP A 158 -4.73 3.69 -16.43
C ASP A 158 -4.16 3.27 -15.07
N TYR A 159 -4.01 1.97 -14.84
CA TYR A 159 -3.44 1.41 -13.62
C TYR A 159 -1.95 1.74 -13.50
N ASN A 160 -1.19 1.45 -14.56
CA ASN A 160 0.25 1.59 -14.62
C ASN A 160 0.67 3.04 -14.34
N SER A 161 0.09 4.00 -15.06
CA SER A 161 0.40 5.43 -14.89
C SER A 161 0.02 5.96 -13.51
N SER A 162 -1.10 5.49 -12.93
CA SER A 162 -1.49 5.85 -11.55
C SER A 162 -0.47 5.36 -10.50
N LYS A 163 0.10 4.17 -10.71
CA LYS A 163 1.14 3.61 -9.85
C LYS A 163 2.52 4.22 -10.13
N THR A 164 2.83 4.62 -11.36
CA THR A 164 4.04 5.41 -11.68
C THR A 164 3.98 6.79 -10.99
N ALA A 165 2.82 7.43 -10.93
CA ALA A 165 2.65 8.67 -10.15
C ALA A 165 2.89 8.44 -8.65
N ASN A 166 2.45 7.31 -8.10
CA ASN A 166 2.73 6.91 -6.72
C ASN A 166 4.25 6.64 -6.50
N ASN A 167 4.94 6.07 -7.48
CA ASN A 167 6.40 5.89 -7.46
C ASN A 167 7.12 7.25 -7.38
N ALA A 168 6.71 8.23 -8.19
CA ALA A 168 7.24 9.59 -8.13
C ALA A 168 7.01 10.26 -6.76
N MET A 169 5.81 10.09 -6.18
CA MET A 169 5.50 10.56 -4.81
C MET A 169 6.40 9.89 -3.76
N THR A 170 6.69 8.60 -3.90
CA THR A 170 7.58 7.85 -3.02
C THR A 170 8.97 8.50 -2.97
N LEU A 171 9.54 8.80 -4.14
CA LEU A 171 10.84 9.48 -4.24
C LEU A 171 10.82 10.89 -3.65
N ALA A 172 9.76 11.66 -3.90
CA ALA A 172 9.61 13.01 -3.35
C ALA A 172 9.59 13.00 -1.81
N MET A 173 8.83 12.08 -1.21
CA MET A 173 8.79 11.93 0.25
C MET A 173 10.11 11.40 0.82
N ALA A 174 10.75 10.43 0.13
CA ALA A 174 12.05 9.88 0.52
C ALA A 174 13.16 10.94 0.53
N TYR A 175 13.11 11.90 -0.40
CA TYR A 175 14.02 13.04 -0.46
C TYR A 175 13.90 13.93 0.80
N GLU A 176 12.68 14.15 1.28
CA GLU A 176 12.40 14.97 2.46
C GLU A 176 13.00 14.39 3.74
N VAL A 177 13.07 13.06 3.87
CA VAL A 177 13.56 12.36 5.06
C VAL A 177 14.99 11.81 4.95
N ARG A 178 15.72 12.19 3.90
CA ARG A 178 17.09 11.67 3.65
C ARG A 178 18.07 11.87 4.81
N GLY A 179 17.85 12.90 5.64
CA GLY A 179 18.69 13.23 6.79
C GLY A 179 18.23 12.64 8.13
N SER A 180 17.21 11.78 8.14
CA SER A 180 16.71 11.12 9.35
C SER A 180 16.63 9.59 9.19
N LYS A 181 16.24 8.91 10.27
CA LYS A 181 15.97 7.46 10.23
C LYS A 181 14.59 7.13 9.67
N ALA A 182 13.71 8.12 9.49
CA ALA A 182 12.47 7.88 8.78
C ALA A 182 12.78 7.49 7.33
N GLN A 183 11.92 6.65 6.75
CA GLN A 183 12.12 6.15 5.39
C GLN A 183 10.82 6.02 4.62
N VAL A 184 10.92 6.21 3.32
CA VAL A 184 9.81 6.02 2.39
C VAL A 184 10.31 5.20 1.21
N PHE A 185 9.62 4.11 0.89
CA PHE A 185 10.00 3.23 -0.21
C PHE A 185 8.79 2.51 -0.80
N ALA A 186 8.98 1.90 -1.96
CA ALA A 186 7.93 1.16 -2.64
C ALA A 186 8.29 -0.33 -2.73
N VAL A 187 7.27 -1.18 -2.69
CA VAL A 187 7.43 -2.63 -2.90
C VAL A 187 6.38 -3.09 -3.90
N THR A 188 6.78 -3.87 -4.89
CA THR A 188 5.86 -4.66 -5.69
C THR A 188 5.75 -6.08 -5.13
N PRO A 189 4.53 -6.60 -4.91
CA PRO A 189 4.36 -8.00 -4.58
C PRO A 189 4.61 -8.91 -5.81
N GLY A 190 4.80 -8.34 -7.01
CA GLY A 190 4.75 -9.04 -8.29
C GLY A 190 3.37 -9.64 -8.58
N PHE A 191 3.28 -10.44 -9.65
CA PHE A 191 2.00 -11.04 -10.05
C PHE A 191 1.42 -11.94 -8.95
N THR A 192 0.32 -11.48 -8.35
CA THR A 192 -0.38 -12.12 -7.23
C THR A 192 -1.84 -12.31 -7.60
N SER A 193 -2.38 -13.52 -7.43
CA SER A 193 -3.78 -13.82 -7.76
C SER A 193 -4.70 -13.24 -6.69
N THR A 194 -5.47 -12.21 -7.05
CA THR A 194 -6.34 -11.50 -6.11
C THR A 194 -7.64 -11.06 -6.78
N ASP A 195 -8.61 -10.64 -5.97
CA ASP A 195 -9.84 -10.05 -6.48
C ASP A 195 -9.61 -8.82 -7.39
N LEU A 196 -8.47 -8.12 -7.24
CA LEU A 196 -8.12 -6.95 -8.06
C LEU A 196 -7.95 -7.32 -9.54
N ASN A 197 -7.44 -8.53 -9.83
CA ASN A 197 -7.27 -9.04 -11.19
C ASN A 197 -8.21 -10.20 -11.51
N GLY A 198 -9.34 -10.31 -10.82
CA GLY A 198 -10.32 -11.38 -11.04
C GLY A 198 -9.80 -12.78 -10.68
N ASN A 199 -8.81 -12.88 -9.79
CA ASN A 199 -8.08 -14.10 -9.46
C ASN A 199 -7.43 -14.76 -10.70
N ALA A 200 -6.79 -13.95 -11.53
CA ALA A 200 -6.08 -14.42 -12.72
C ALA A 200 -5.10 -15.57 -12.39
N PRO A 201 -5.05 -16.64 -13.21
CA PRO A 201 -4.18 -17.78 -12.97
C PRO A 201 -2.70 -17.43 -13.20
N GLY A 202 -1.81 -18.19 -12.56
CA GLY A 202 -0.34 -18.03 -12.69
C GLY A 202 0.29 -17.04 -11.72
N GLY A 203 -0.51 -16.31 -10.94
CA GLY A 203 -0.03 -15.46 -9.86
C GLY A 203 0.33 -16.26 -8.61
N LYS A 204 1.21 -15.69 -7.78
CA LYS A 204 1.48 -16.23 -6.44
C LYS A 204 0.28 -16.05 -5.50
N SER A 205 0.32 -16.73 -4.36
CA SER A 205 -0.74 -16.59 -3.34
C SER A 205 -0.69 -15.20 -2.65
N LYS A 206 -1.81 -14.80 -2.04
CA LYS A 206 -1.94 -13.53 -1.30
C LYS A 206 -0.94 -13.46 -0.15
N GLU A 207 -0.74 -14.59 0.52
CA GLU A 207 0.20 -14.80 1.62
C GLU A 207 1.64 -14.59 1.15
N ALA A 208 2.01 -15.18 0.00
CA ALA A 208 3.34 -15.02 -0.59
C ALA A 208 3.61 -13.57 -1.05
N GLY A 209 2.61 -12.91 -1.64
CA GLY A 209 2.70 -11.49 -2.00
C GLY A 209 2.89 -10.58 -0.78
N ALA A 210 2.13 -10.84 0.30
CA ALA A 210 2.26 -10.12 1.55
C ALA A 210 3.61 -10.36 2.24
N ALA A 211 4.17 -11.56 2.16
CA ALA A 211 5.47 -11.89 2.77
C ALA A 211 6.62 -11.04 2.23
N ILE A 212 6.59 -10.69 0.93
CA ILE A 212 7.58 -9.77 0.33
C ILE A 212 7.48 -8.39 0.99
N ILE A 213 6.25 -7.86 1.10
CA ILE A 213 5.98 -6.52 1.66
C ILE A 213 6.35 -6.47 3.15
N VAL A 214 5.90 -7.45 3.94
CA VAL A 214 6.17 -7.51 5.38
C VAL A 214 7.66 -7.76 5.64
N GLY A 215 8.32 -8.57 4.80
CA GLY A 215 9.77 -8.78 4.85
C GLY A 215 10.53 -7.45 4.82
N TYR A 216 10.33 -6.63 3.78
CA TYR A 216 10.98 -5.32 3.70
C TYR A 216 10.50 -4.32 4.75
N ALA A 217 9.24 -4.41 5.20
CA ALA A 217 8.74 -3.53 6.26
C ALA A 217 9.41 -3.80 7.62
N THR A 218 10.00 -4.99 7.83
CA THR A 218 10.43 -5.46 9.16
C THR A 218 11.86 -6.00 9.23
N ASP A 219 12.64 -5.97 8.14
CA ASP A 219 14.01 -6.52 8.11
C ASP A 219 15.08 -5.65 8.84
N GLY A 220 14.68 -4.46 9.32
CA GLY A 220 15.55 -3.54 10.05
C GLY A 220 16.55 -2.77 9.18
N LYS A 221 16.49 -2.91 7.85
CA LYS A 221 17.31 -2.14 6.91
C LYS A 221 16.63 -0.84 6.52
N ARG A 222 17.44 0.06 5.93
CA ARG A 222 16.97 1.36 5.44
C ARG A 222 16.91 1.33 3.91
N HIS A 223 15.68 1.29 3.39
CA HIS A 223 15.32 1.21 1.98
C HIS A 223 14.90 2.56 1.38
N ASN A 224 15.15 3.67 2.06
CA ASN A 224 14.62 4.98 1.68
C ASN A 224 14.91 5.35 0.21
N GLY A 225 13.86 5.50 -0.59
CA GLY A 225 13.93 5.82 -2.01
C GLY A 225 14.11 4.62 -2.95
N GLU A 226 14.10 3.39 -2.42
CA GLU A 226 14.16 2.17 -3.21
C GLU A 226 12.77 1.75 -3.70
N PHE A 227 12.76 1.07 -4.85
CA PHE A 227 11.65 0.26 -5.31
C PHE A 227 12.09 -1.20 -5.27
N LEU A 228 11.30 -2.08 -4.66
CA LEU A 228 11.73 -3.44 -4.31
C LEU A 228 10.77 -4.51 -4.84
N ASP A 229 11.31 -5.65 -5.26
CA ASP A 229 10.57 -6.87 -5.61
C ASP A 229 11.05 -8.07 -4.78
N ALA A 230 10.69 -9.30 -5.14
CA ALA A 230 11.14 -10.49 -4.43
C ALA A 230 12.67 -10.73 -4.48
N ASN A 231 13.39 -10.08 -5.40
CA ASN A 231 14.80 -10.30 -5.69
C ASN A 231 15.70 -9.15 -5.22
N GLY A 232 15.14 -8.04 -4.73
CA GLY A 232 15.90 -6.89 -4.27
C GLY A 232 15.43 -5.59 -4.92
N VAL A 233 16.38 -4.70 -5.21
CA VAL A 233 16.10 -3.42 -5.85
C VAL A 233 15.63 -3.65 -7.28
N TYR A 234 14.44 -3.15 -7.57
CA TYR A 234 13.81 -3.10 -8.87
C TYR A 234 14.00 -1.72 -9.48
N ALA A 235 14.16 -1.65 -10.81
CA ALA A 235 14.28 -0.36 -11.50
C ALA A 235 12.97 0.42 -11.43
N TRP A 236 13.05 1.75 -11.37
CA TRP A 236 11.89 2.64 -11.36
C TRP A 236 11.19 2.76 -12.70
#